data_AF-A0A1U6GR78-F1
#
_entry.id   AF-A0A1U6GR78-F1
#
_cell.length_a   1.000
_cell.length_b   1.000
_cell.length_c   1.000
_cell.angle_alpha   90.00
_cell.angle_beta   90.00
_cell.angle_gamma   90.00
#
_symmetry.space_group_name_H-M   'P 1'
#
loop_
_entity.id
_entity.type
_entity.pdbx_description
1 polymer ?
#
loop_
_entity_poly.entity_id
_entity_poly.type
_entity_poly.pdbx_seq_one_letter_code
_entity_poly.pdbx_strand_id
1 'polypeptide(L)'
;MQLANIELGKLFVSKTNMRHADKAPDVSDILPTVKARGVIVPLIVRPGEDEGKPDMFGIVAGARRFHAAGLAAQENGEADALPCAIMEPGDDAAALEASLIENIGRLDPDEVTQWDTFTRLVQKEGRTPEQIGQTFGLTDLYVRRILALGNLLPRIRNLYRDGEINAASVRHLTLATKAQQKEWLALFDSPDEYVPTGQQLKLWLFGGASISTKNAIFPLDGYKGKIVADLFGEDGIFADADQFWRAQNEAIAVRRDELLAAGWADVEIMEPGRYFHAWEYERTPKTKGGKVFISITHGGEVEIHEGYLSGKEAKKARAQQARSGQTEADKQAARDQRSETTSSLQTYIDLHRHAAARAVLTDHPGAALRLMVAHAITGSPLWTIKTERSHCRNEATAESVETSTAEALFDARRRAALALLDFSHEEPTVTGGNGRSEGTAAIFARLLALGDGDVLAILAVVMGETMEAGSAVVEAVGSYLKVDMGALWTPDDALFDLVRDRQVANAMLREVAGKKVADGNIAEKVKTQKAIVRDCLTGSNDRRKVEGWVPRWLRFPAASYTARPFASLAKWKQIEPHMKGLPTPLPVEIGPVDPYAVAAE
;
A
#
# COMPACT_ATOMS: atom_id res chain seq x y z
N MET A 1 26.78 34.70 16.51
CA MET A 1 27.91 34.23 15.69
C MET A 1 28.61 35.44 15.09
N GLN A 2 29.94 35.49 15.17
CA GLN A 2 30.77 36.54 14.55
C GLN A 2 31.22 36.09 13.16
N LEU A 3 31.15 36.97 12.15
CA LEU A 3 31.67 36.66 10.82
C LEU A 3 33.16 37.06 10.71
N ALA A 4 33.99 36.16 10.20
CA ALA A 4 35.41 36.40 9.95
C ALA A 4 35.92 35.53 8.80
N ASN A 5 36.97 35.96 8.11
CA ASN A 5 37.69 35.12 7.16
C ASN A 5 38.84 34.40 7.88
N ILE A 6 38.87 33.07 7.81
CA ILE A 6 39.85 32.23 8.52
C ILE A 6 40.73 31.50 7.51
N GLU A 7 42.04 31.53 7.74
CA GLU A 7 43.02 30.82 6.93
C GLU A 7 42.73 29.31 6.90
N LEU A 8 42.86 28.69 5.72
CA LEU A 8 42.55 27.28 5.51
C LEU A 8 43.35 26.34 6.45
N GLY A 9 44.59 26.69 6.77
CA GLY A 9 45.45 25.94 7.71
C GLY A 9 45.02 26.02 9.18
N LYS A 10 44.11 26.94 9.55
CA LYS A 10 43.54 27.06 10.90
C LYS A 10 42.20 26.37 11.05
N LEU A 11 41.72 25.66 10.02
CA LEU A 11 40.44 24.97 10.00
C LEU A 11 40.63 23.45 10.06
N PHE A 12 39.74 22.75 10.77
CA PHE A 12 39.65 21.28 10.75
C PHE A 12 38.19 20.84 10.82
N VAL A 13 37.84 19.64 10.38
CA VAL A 13 36.46 19.13 10.52
C VAL A 13 36.22 18.71 11.98
N SER A 14 35.23 19.32 12.62
CA SER A 14 34.89 19.07 14.02
C SER A 14 34.18 17.73 14.24
N LYS A 15 34.38 17.10 15.40
CA LYS A 15 33.62 15.90 15.82
C LYS A 15 32.13 16.18 16.07
N THR A 16 31.70 17.44 16.16
CA THR A 16 30.27 17.82 16.22
C THR A 16 29.67 18.04 14.83
N ASN A 17 30.45 17.86 13.76
CA ASN A 17 29.90 17.84 12.41
C ASN A 17 29.10 16.56 12.18
N MET A 18 27.84 16.70 11.75
CA MET A 18 26.93 15.58 11.51
C MET A 18 27.50 14.56 10.49
N ARG A 19 28.27 15.03 9.49
CA ARG A 19 28.90 14.19 8.46
C ARG A 19 30.39 13.96 8.73
N HIS A 20 30.83 14.05 9.99
CA HIS A 20 32.21 13.76 10.36
C HIS A 20 32.57 12.31 9.95
N ALA A 21 33.56 12.17 9.09
CA ALA A 21 34.10 10.89 8.65
C ALA A 21 35.61 11.03 8.38
N ASP A 22 36.34 9.93 8.48
CA ASP A 22 37.79 9.91 8.21
C ASP A 22 38.12 10.12 6.72
N LYS A 23 37.16 9.81 5.83
CA LYS A 23 37.30 9.98 4.39
C LYS A 23 36.74 11.34 3.95
N ALA A 24 37.49 12.03 3.09
CA ALA A 24 37.02 13.28 2.48
C ALA A 24 35.73 13.05 1.65
N PRO A 25 34.75 13.98 1.71
CA PRO A 25 33.52 13.88 0.96
C PRO A 25 33.75 14.10 -0.54
N ASP A 26 32.84 13.61 -1.38
CA ASP A 26 32.81 13.98 -2.80
C ASP A 26 32.37 15.46 -2.95
N VAL A 27 33.15 16.18 -3.75
CA VAL A 27 33.00 17.61 -4.01
C VAL A 27 33.10 17.93 -5.51
N SER A 28 33.08 16.91 -6.37
CA SER A 28 33.24 17.04 -7.83
C SER A 28 32.22 18.00 -8.47
N ASP A 29 31.00 18.03 -7.93
CA ASP A 29 29.89 18.89 -8.34
C ASP A 29 30.07 20.36 -7.95
N ILE A 30 30.65 20.65 -6.76
CA ILE A 30 30.82 22.02 -6.26
C ILE A 30 32.20 22.61 -6.59
N LEU A 31 33.18 21.77 -6.89
CA LEU A 31 34.57 22.18 -7.15
C LEU A 31 34.69 23.21 -8.29
N PRO A 32 34.02 23.07 -9.45
CA PRO A 32 34.08 24.08 -10.51
C PRO A 32 33.59 25.46 -10.05
N THR A 33 32.52 25.48 -9.26
CA THR A 33 31.94 26.72 -8.73
C THR A 33 32.87 27.36 -7.69
N VAL A 34 33.44 26.56 -6.79
CA VAL A 34 34.40 27.05 -5.78
C VAL A 34 35.66 27.59 -6.44
N LYS A 35 36.16 26.96 -7.52
CA LYS A 35 37.27 27.51 -8.31
C LYS A 35 36.94 28.84 -8.97
N ALA A 36 35.73 28.97 -9.52
CA ALA A 36 35.33 30.17 -10.27
C ALA A 36 34.94 31.35 -9.39
N ARG A 37 34.41 31.10 -8.19
CA ARG A 37 33.76 32.13 -7.36
C ARG A 37 34.21 32.15 -5.89
N GLY A 38 35.07 31.22 -5.47
CA GLY A 38 35.38 31.00 -4.07
C GLY A 38 34.21 30.41 -3.28
N VAL A 39 34.37 30.34 -1.96
CA VAL A 39 33.30 29.93 -1.04
C VAL A 39 32.45 31.15 -0.72
N ILE A 40 31.20 31.16 -1.20
CA ILE A 40 30.27 32.30 -1.00
C ILE A 40 29.51 32.19 0.32
N VAL A 41 28.99 31.00 0.63
CA VAL A 41 28.22 30.77 1.86
C VAL A 41 29.20 30.46 2.99
N PRO A 42 29.19 31.22 4.10
CA PRO A 42 30.12 31.01 5.21
C PRO A 42 30.05 29.60 5.80
N LEU A 43 31.20 29.05 6.22
CA LEU A 43 31.26 27.84 7.04
C LEU A 43 30.82 28.18 8.47
N ILE A 44 30.19 27.24 9.17
CA ILE A 44 29.91 27.41 10.61
C ILE A 44 31.04 26.73 11.36
N VAL A 45 31.72 27.47 12.23
CA VAL A 45 32.90 27.00 12.95
C VAL A 45 32.82 27.32 14.43
N ARG A 46 33.53 26.56 15.25
CA ARG A 46 33.69 26.80 16.70
C ARG A 46 35.17 26.88 17.07
N PRO A 47 35.54 27.50 18.21
CA PRO A 47 36.90 27.42 18.74
C PRO A 47 37.35 25.97 18.93
N GLY A 48 38.59 25.66 18.55
CA GLY A 48 39.16 24.32 18.58
C GLY A 48 39.64 23.85 19.95
N GLU A 49 39.64 24.75 20.95
CA GLU A 49 39.99 24.47 22.35
C GLU A 49 39.16 23.32 22.92
N ASP A 50 37.87 23.28 22.56
CA ASP A 50 36.91 22.23 22.94
C ASP A 50 37.30 20.83 22.40
N GLU A 51 38.12 20.77 21.36
CA GLU A 51 38.64 19.52 20.77
C GLU A 51 40.17 19.37 20.92
N GLY A 52 40.79 20.14 21.83
CA GLY A 52 42.22 20.07 22.12
C GLY A 52 43.13 20.62 21.01
N LYS A 53 42.60 21.49 20.14
CA LYS A 53 43.31 22.16 19.06
C LYS A 53 43.31 23.69 19.28
N PRO A 54 44.16 24.21 20.18
CA PRO A 54 44.26 25.65 20.43
C PRO A 54 44.62 26.41 19.15
N ASP A 55 44.15 27.66 19.04
CA ASP A 55 44.35 28.54 17.87
C ASP A 55 43.78 28.03 16.52
N MET A 56 42.99 26.95 16.56
CA MET A 56 42.28 26.41 15.40
C MET A 56 40.78 26.56 15.55
N PHE A 57 40.04 26.38 14.45
CA PHE A 57 38.59 26.40 14.41
C PHE A 57 38.04 25.10 13.83
N GLY A 58 37.12 24.47 14.57
CA GLY A 58 36.45 23.25 14.17
C GLY A 58 35.22 23.54 13.30
N ILE A 59 35.16 22.98 12.09
CA ILE A 59 34.06 23.13 11.14
C ILE A 59 32.89 22.26 11.56
N VAL A 60 31.84 22.92 12.02
CA VAL A 60 30.57 22.33 12.46
C VAL A 60 29.64 22.10 11.26
N ALA A 61 29.64 23.00 10.27
CA ALA A 61 28.91 22.86 9.01
C ALA A 61 29.70 23.42 7.83
N GLY A 62 29.55 22.81 6.65
CA GLY A 62 30.25 23.22 5.43
C GLY A 62 31.53 22.45 5.08
N ALA A 63 31.70 21.22 5.59
CA ALA A 63 32.88 20.38 5.31
C ALA A 63 33.16 20.21 3.79
N ARG A 64 32.13 19.98 2.96
CA ARG A 64 32.29 19.89 1.49
C ARG A 64 32.92 21.16 0.90
N ARG A 65 32.52 22.36 1.38
CA ARG A 65 33.07 23.65 0.93
C ARG A 65 34.54 23.80 1.33
N PHE A 66 34.90 23.38 2.55
CA PHE A 66 36.29 23.34 3.01
C PHE A 66 37.16 22.42 2.15
N HIS A 67 36.69 21.19 1.87
CA HIS A 67 37.43 20.25 1.03
C HIS A 67 37.58 20.74 -0.43
N ALA A 68 36.52 21.32 -1.01
CA ALA A 68 36.58 21.91 -2.34
C ALA A 68 37.56 23.08 -2.42
N ALA A 69 37.58 23.95 -1.41
CA ALA A 69 38.54 25.05 -1.32
C ALA A 69 39.98 24.54 -1.16
N GLY A 70 40.20 23.49 -0.37
CA GLY A 70 41.51 22.86 -0.23
C GLY A 70 42.03 22.29 -1.55
N LEU A 71 41.18 21.62 -2.33
CA LEU A 71 41.52 21.12 -3.66
C LEU A 71 41.82 22.26 -4.65
N ALA A 72 41.00 23.32 -4.64
CA ALA A 72 41.23 24.50 -5.47
C ALA A 72 42.58 25.18 -5.14
N ALA A 73 42.92 25.28 -3.85
CA ALA A 73 44.19 25.86 -3.40
C ALA A 73 45.40 25.00 -3.80
N GLN A 74 45.27 23.67 -3.76
CA GLN A 74 46.33 22.76 -4.21
C GLN A 74 46.60 22.88 -5.72
N GLU A 75 45.57 23.10 -6.53
CA GLU A 75 45.73 23.25 -7.97
C GLU A 75 46.26 24.64 -8.38
N ASN A 76 45.81 25.70 -7.71
CA ASN A 76 46.15 27.09 -8.05
C ASN A 76 47.40 27.61 -7.34
N GLY A 77 47.87 26.94 -6.28
CA GLY A 77 49.02 27.34 -5.49
C GLY A 77 48.77 28.47 -4.48
N GLU A 78 47.53 28.99 -4.40
CA GLU A 78 47.12 30.06 -3.49
C GLU A 78 45.96 29.59 -2.61
N ALA A 79 46.04 29.83 -1.30
CA ALA A 79 45.03 29.44 -0.33
C ALA A 79 44.32 30.68 0.23
N ASP A 80 43.14 31.00 -0.30
CA ASP A 80 42.31 32.08 0.21
C ASP A 80 41.76 31.77 1.60
N ALA A 81 41.63 32.80 2.43
CA ALA A 81 40.90 32.71 3.69
C ALA A 81 39.40 32.46 3.42
N LEU A 82 38.79 31.54 4.17
CA LEU A 82 37.40 31.16 3.98
C LEU A 82 36.47 31.98 4.87
N PRO A 83 35.30 32.42 4.36
CA PRO A 83 34.32 33.10 5.20
C PRO A 83 33.71 32.11 6.20
N CYS A 84 33.74 32.48 7.46
CA CYS A 84 33.30 31.67 8.58
C CYS A 84 32.38 32.46 9.52
N ALA A 85 31.34 31.80 10.00
CA ALA A 85 30.51 32.22 11.13
C ALA A 85 31.00 31.47 12.37
N ILE A 86 31.65 32.20 13.27
CA ILE A 86 32.24 31.68 14.51
C ILE A 86 31.15 31.62 15.58
N MET A 87 30.96 30.43 16.14
CA MET A 87 30.10 30.14 17.27
C MET A 87 30.77 30.52 18.59
N GLU A 88 29.97 30.79 19.62
CA GLU A 88 30.48 30.98 20.97
C GLU A 88 31.15 29.68 21.48
N PRO A 89 32.23 29.77 22.27
CA PRO A 89 32.91 28.61 22.83
C PRO A 89 32.01 27.82 23.81
N GLY A 90 32.28 26.52 23.94
CA GLY A 90 31.71 25.68 25.02
C GLY A 90 30.26 25.19 24.85
N ASP A 91 29.63 25.38 23.68
CA ASP A 91 28.26 24.90 23.41
C ASP A 91 28.21 23.79 22.34
N ASP A 92 28.56 22.56 22.73
CA ASP A 92 28.49 21.35 21.88
C ASP A 92 27.08 21.10 21.36
N ALA A 93 26.05 21.41 22.16
CA ALA A 93 24.66 21.24 21.79
C ALA A 93 24.29 22.19 20.64
N ALA A 94 24.58 23.48 20.77
CA ALA A 94 24.33 24.45 19.71
C ALA A 94 25.13 24.11 18.44
N ALA A 95 26.35 23.59 18.58
CA ALA A 95 27.15 23.15 17.43
C ALA A 95 26.45 21.98 16.70
N LEU A 96 26.02 20.94 17.41
CA LEU A 96 25.27 19.83 16.82
C LEU A 96 23.95 20.30 16.19
N GLU A 97 23.23 21.21 16.84
CA GLU A 97 21.99 21.79 16.33
C GLU A 97 22.21 22.58 15.03
N ALA A 98 23.22 23.46 15.01
CA ALA A 98 23.59 24.23 13.83
C ALA A 98 24.03 23.32 12.67
N SER A 99 24.76 22.24 12.97
CA SER A 99 25.14 21.21 11.98
C SER A 99 23.91 20.53 11.40
N LEU A 100 22.95 20.14 12.23
CA LEU A 100 21.70 19.50 11.80
C LEU A 100 20.81 20.44 10.98
N ILE A 101 20.63 21.70 11.40
CA ILE A 101 19.80 22.68 10.68
C ILE A 101 20.31 22.89 9.25
N GLU A 102 21.63 23.00 9.05
CA GLU A 102 22.23 23.14 7.72
C GLU A 102 22.03 21.91 6.83
N ASN A 103 21.94 20.72 7.43
CA ASN A 103 21.83 19.45 6.72
C ASN A 103 20.37 19.03 6.43
N ILE A 104 19.43 19.31 7.33
CA ILE A 104 18.00 18.98 7.16
C ILE A 104 17.38 19.78 6.00
N GLY A 105 17.88 20.99 5.72
CA GLY A 105 17.42 21.84 4.62
C GLY A 105 17.93 21.48 3.22
N ARG A 106 18.72 20.40 3.07
CA ARG A 106 19.23 19.92 1.77
C ARG A 106 18.76 18.49 1.52
N LEU A 107 18.63 18.13 0.23
CA LEU A 107 18.32 16.78 -0.26
C LEU A 107 19.02 15.69 0.58
N ASP A 108 18.16 15.02 1.34
CA ASP A 108 18.26 13.85 2.22
C ASP A 108 19.61 13.63 2.94
N PRO A 109 19.75 14.08 4.21
CA PRO A 109 20.68 13.43 5.12
C PRO A 109 20.33 11.94 5.26
N ASP A 110 21.35 11.07 5.31
CA ASP A 110 21.19 9.66 5.69
C ASP A 110 20.35 9.57 6.98
N GLU A 111 19.18 8.93 6.91
CA GLU A 111 18.21 8.88 8.02
C GLU A 111 18.87 8.39 9.31
N VAL A 112 19.74 7.38 9.21
CA VAL A 112 20.43 6.81 10.38
C VAL A 112 21.36 7.84 11.04
N THR A 113 22.04 8.66 10.25
CA THR A 113 22.89 9.75 10.75
C THR A 113 22.06 10.79 11.52
N GLN A 114 20.85 11.10 11.05
CA GLN A 114 19.92 11.96 11.80
C GLN A 114 19.55 11.31 13.13
N TRP A 115 19.23 10.02 13.15
CA TRP A 115 18.87 9.30 14.36
C TRP A 115 20.01 9.29 15.38
N ASP A 116 21.24 9.03 14.94
CA ASP A 116 22.43 9.04 15.80
C ASP A 116 22.67 10.43 16.42
N THR A 117 22.49 11.48 15.62
CA THR A 117 22.75 12.86 16.06
C THR A 117 21.69 13.36 17.06
N PHE A 118 20.41 13.07 16.81
CA PHE A 118 19.33 13.34 17.77
C PHE A 118 19.54 12.58 19.08
N THR A 119 19.97 11.31 18.99
CA THR A 119 20.30 10.50 20.17
C THR A 119 21.45 11.12 20.96
N ARG A 120 22.47 11.66 20.29
CA ARG A 120 23.60 12.36 20.93
C ARG A 120 23.16 13.63 21.66
N LEU A 121 22.31 14.45 21.04
CA LEU A 121 21.75 15.65 21.67
C LEU A 121 21.08 15.34 23.01
N VAL A 122 20.35 14.23 23.09
CA VAL A 122 19.70 13.80 24.34
C VAL A 122 20.70 13.20 25.31
N GLN A 123 21.49 12.21 24.88
CA GLN A 123 22.31 11.38 25.79
C GLN A 123 23.58 12.07 26.29
N LYS A 124 24.20 12.93 25.47
CA LYS A 124 25.47 13.58 25.80
C LYS A 124 25.29 15.04 26.17
N GLU A 125 24.41 15.73 25.44
CA GLU A 125 24.24 17.18 25.59
C GLU A 125 23.02 17.57 26.46
N GLY A 126 22.28 16.58 26.96
CA GLY A 126 21.19 16.80 27.94
C GLY A 126 19.94 17.49 27.40
N ARG A 127 19.76 17.57 26.07
CA ARG A 127 18.57 18.17 25.47
C ARG A 127 17.34 17.29 25.67
N THR A 128 16.20 17.91 25.96
CA THR A 128 14.91 17.19 26.02
C THR A 128 14.29 17.08 24.63
N PRO A 129 13.44 16.07 24.35
CA PRO A 129 12.72 15.97 23.08
C PRO A 129 11.92 17.23 22.73
N GLU A 130 11.36 17.89 23.75
CA GLU A 130 10.59 19.13 23.61
C GLU A 130 11.49 20.29 23.14
N GLN A 131 12.70 20.40 23.70
CA GLN A 131 13.68 21.41 23.28
C GLN A 131 14.13 21.17 21.84
N ILE A 132 14.40 19.92 21.47
CA ILE A 132 14.75 19.54 20.09
C ILE A 132 13.59 19.89 19.15
N GLY A 133 12.34 19.56 19.51
CA GLY A 133 11.16 19.90 18.72
C GLY A 133 11.04 21.40 18.46
N GLN A 134 11.27 22.23 19.49
CA GLN A 134 11.27 23.69 19.36
C GLN A 134 12.39 24.21 18.44
N THR A 135 13.61 23.68 18.57
CA THR A 135 14.76 24.12 17.76
C THR A 135 14.58 23.80 16.28
N PHE A 136 14.02 22.63 15.95
CA PHE A 136 13.91 22.15 14.56
C PHE A 136 12.53 22.33 13.92
N GLY A 137 11.54 22.87 14.65
CA GLY A 137 10.15 22.98 14.17
C GLY A 137 9.47 21.62 13.99
N LEU A 138 9.86 20.63 14.80
CA LEU A 138 9.35 19.25 14.73
C LEU A 138 8.37 18.98 15.89
N THR A 139 7.41 18.09 15.66
CA THR A 139 6.51 17.66 16.74
C THR A 139 7.25 16.77 17.74
N ASP A 140 6.87 16.82 19.01
CA ASP A 140 7.44 15.97 20.08
C ASP A 140 7.34 14.47 19.71
N LEU A 141 6.22 14.04 19.13
CA LEU A 141 6.04 12.66 18.62
C LEU A 141 7.07 12.30 17.54
N TYR A 142 7.35 13.22 16.60
CA TYR A 142 8.34 13.00 15.56
C TYR A 142 9.76 12.85 16.15
N VAL A 143 10.12 13.69 17.12
CA VAL A 143 11.40 13.60 17.83
C VAL A 143 11.50 12.26 18.58
N ARG A 144 10.45 11.84 19.30
CA ARG A 144 10.42 10.54 20.00
C ARG A 144 10.58 9.35 19.06
N ARG A 145 9.97 9.39 17.86
CA ARG A 145 10.14 8.36 16.81
C ARG A 145 11.59 8.25 16.34
N ILE A 146 12.24 9.38 16.07
CA ILE A 146 13.65 9.42 15.68
C ILE A 146 14.53 8.85 16.79
N LEU A 147 14.29 9.25 18.04
CA LEU A 147 15.04 8.74 19.19
C LEU A 147 14.84 7.23 19.39
N ALA A 148 13.64 6.70 19.13
CA ALA A 148 13.39 5.26 19.21
C ALA A 148 14.20 4.46 18.18
N LEU A 149 14.30 4.97 16.95
CA LEU A 149 15.13 4.39 15.89
C LEU A 149 16.62 4.52 16.22
N GLY A 150 17.05 5.69 16.70
CA GLY A 150 18.41 5.95 17.15
C GLY A 150 18.83 5.14 18.38
N ASN A 151 17.87 4.63 19.15
CA ASN A 151 18.11 3.73 20.26
C ASN A 151 18.13 2.24 19.86
N LEU A 152 17.99 1.85 18.59
CA LEU A 152 18.20 0.46 18.14
C LEU A 152 19.66 0.02 18.32
N LEU A 153 19.97 -1.29 18.31
CA LEU A 153 21.37 -1.73 18.29
C LEU A 153 22.09 -1.16 17.05
N PRO A 154 23.37 -0.71 17.16
CA PRO A 154 24.10 -0.12 16.03
C PRO A 154 24.09 -1.01 14.78
N ARG A 155 24.14 -2.33 14.97
CA ARG A 155 24.08 -3.29 13.86
C ARG A 155 22.74 -3.27 13.11
N ILE A 156 21.61 -3.14 13.82
CA ILE A 156 20.29 -3.03 13.18
C ILE A 156 20.19 -1.72 12.38
N ARG A 157 20.74 -0.62 12.94
CA ARG A 157 20.79 0.67 12.23
C ARG A 157 21.63 0.57 10.94
N ASN A 158 22.77 -0.11 11.00
CA ASN A 158 23.60 -0.35 9.82
C ASN A 158 22.91 -1.24 8.79
N LEU A 159 22.23 -2.32 9.20
CA LEU A 159 21.44 -3.15 8.27
C LEU A 159 20.38 -2.32 7.53
N TYR A 160 19.74 -1.35 8.20
CA TYR A 160 18.81 -0.43 7.53
C TYR A 160 19.53 0.51 6.57
N ARG A 161 20.64 1.13 7.01
CA ARG A 161 21.49 1.99 6.18
C ARG A 161 21.96 1.29 4.90
N ASP A 162 22.28 0.01 5.01
CA ASP A 162 22.78 -0.82 3.91
C ASP A 162 21.65 -1.39 3.03
N GLY A 163 20.38 -1.15 3.38
CA GLY A 163 19.20 -1.61 2.63
C GLY A 163 18.81 -3.07 2.85
N GLU A 164 19.47 -3.76 3.78
CA GLU A 164 19.22 -5.18 4.12
C GLU A 164 17.89 -5.39 4.87
N ILE A 165 17.40 -4.35 5.55
CA ILE A 165 16.06 -4.33 6.16
C ILE A 165 15.27 -3.09 5.73
N ASN A 166 13.96 -3.27 5.56
CA ASN A 166 13.07 -2.18 5.17
C ASN A 166 12.56 -1.35 6.37
N ALA A 167 11.89 -0.23 6.04
CA ALA A 167 11.33 0.70 7.03
C ALA A 167 10.30 0.06 7.98
N ALA A 168 9.54 -0.95 7.52
CA ALA A 168 8.59 -1.64 8.38
C ALA A 168 9.29 -2.49 9.45
N SER A 169 10.34 -3.22 9.06
CA SER A 169 11.13 -4.06 9.97
C SER A 169 11.85 -3.23 11.04
N VAL A 170 12.51 -2.13 10.63
CA VAL A 170 13.25 -1.28 11.59
C VAL A 170 12.32 -0.60 12.60
N ARG A 171 11.12 -0.18 12.17
CA ARG A 171 10.07 0.35 13.07
C ARG A 171 9.55 -0.71 14.03
N HIS A 172 9.28 -1.93 13.58
CA HIS A 172 8.87 -3.00 14.51
C HIS A 172 9.96 -3.34 15.53
N LEU A 173 11.23 -3.32 15.13
CA LEU A 173 12.35 -3.55 16.05
C LEU A 173 12.48 -2.49 17.15
N THR A 174 11.86 -1.30 17.01
CA THR A 174 11.83 -0.32 18.12
C THR A 174 10.94 -0.79 19.28
N LEU A 175 10.02 -1.71 19.01
CA LEU A 175 9.17 -2.35 20.03
C LEU A 175 9.91 -3.47 20.78
N ALA A 176 11.02 -3.96 20.21
CA ALA A 176 11.79 -5.07 20.74
C ALA A 176 12.72 -4.62 21.89
N THR A 177 12.80 -5.45 22.93
CA THR A 177 13.84 -5.31 23.97
C THR A 177 15.24 -5.53 23.39
N LYS A 178 16.28 -5.08 24.09
CA LYS A 178 17.67 -5.32 23.66
C LYS A 178 18.02 -6.80 23.55
N ALA A 179 17.41 -7.66 24.36
CA ALA A 179 17.56 -9.11 24.27
C ALA A 179 16.92 -9.64 22.97
N GLN A 180 15.66 -9.28 22.70
CA GLN A 180 14.97 -9.65 21.46
C GLN A 180 15.67 -9.10 20.21
N GLN A 181 16.24 -7.89 20.26
CA GLN A 181 17.05 -7.37 19.15
C GLN A 181 18.29 -8.24 18.88
N LYS A 182 18.94 -8.80 19.91
CA LYS A 182 20.07 -9.72 19.75
C LYS A 182 19.62 -11.08 19.21
N GLU A 183 18.50 -11.59 19.69
CA GLU A 183 17.91 -12.84 19.19
C GLU A 183 17.50 -12.70 17.72
N TRP A 184 16.85 -11.60 17.35
CA TRP A 184 16.49 -11.31 15.96
C TRP A 184 17.73 -11.20 15.07
N LEU A 185 18.82 -10.56 15.56
CA LEU A 185 20.10 -10.54 14.83
C LEU A 185 20.72 -11.94 14.69
N ALA A 186 20.61 -12.79 15.70
CA ALA A 186 21.07 -14.18 15.60
C ALA A 186 20.29 -14.98 14.56
N LEU A 187 18.97 -14.78 14.47
CA LEU A 187 18.14 -15.34 13.40
C LEU A 187 18.53 -14.78 12.02
N PHE A 188 18.80 -13.48 11.93
CA PHE A 188 19.24 -12.84 10.70
C PHE A 188 20.60 -13.37 10.20
N ASP A 189 21.51 -13.71 11.13
CA ASP A 189 22.83 -14.25 10.82
C ASP A 189 22.82 -15.76 10.51
N SER A 190 21.75 -16.46 10.89
CA SER A 190 21.63 -17.90 10.70
C SER A 190 21.18 -18.21 9.26
N PRO A 191 21.98 -18.95 8.47
CA PRO A 191 21.65 -19.25 7.08
C PRO A 191 20.48 -20.24 6.93
N ASP A 192 20.19 -21.01 7.97
CA ASP A 192 19.20 -22.09 7.97
C ASP A 192 17.87 -21.72 8.66
N GLU A 193 17.82 -20.57 9.33
CA GLU A 193 16.65 -20.13 10.10
C GLU A 193 15.89 -19.01 9.40
N TYR A 194 14.57 -19.04 9.54
CA TYR A 194 13.71 -17.98 9.00
C TYR A 194 13.75 -16.75 9.91
N VAL A 195 14.22 -15.64 9.38
CA VAL A 195 14.13 -14.34 10.06
C VAL A 195 12.73 -13.75 9.91
N PRO A 196 12.01 -13.47 11.01
CA PRO A 196 10.68 -12.90 10.93
C PRO A 196 10.75 -11.43 10.46
N THR A 197 9.93 -11.07 9.47
CA THR A 197 9.82 -9.73 8.89
C THR A 197 8.36 -9.26 8.80
N GLY A 198 8.13 -7.95 8.61
CA GLY A 198 6.79 -7.38 8.45
C GLY A 198 5.84 -7.76 9.59
N GLN A 199 4.65 -8.27 9.27
CA GLN A 199 3.67 -8.70 10.27
C GLN A 199 4.15 -9.89 11.09
N GLN A 200 4.95 -10.79 10.51
CA GLN A 200 5.50 -11.95 11.22
C GLN A 200 6.49 -11.52 12.31
N LEU A 201 7.24 -10.45 12.08
CA LEU A 201 8.09 -9.83 13.10
C LEU A 201 7.25 -9.29 14.25
N LYS A 202 6.14 -8.61 13.96
CA LYS A 202 5.23 -8.10 14.99
C LYS A 202 4.66 -9.25 15.82
N LEU A 203 4.22 -10.34 15.19
CA LEU A 203 3.72 -11.53 15.90
C LEU A 203 4.82 -12.19 16.74
N TRP A 204 6.02 -12.36 16.18
CA TRP A 204 7.17 -12.94 16.89
C TRP A 204 7.55 -12.14 18.15
N LEU A 205 7.56 -10.81 18.06
CA LEU A 205 7.88 -9.93 19.19
C LEU A 205 6.89 -10.06 20.37
N PHE A 206 5.64 -10.39 20.08
CA PHE A 206 4.55 -10.45 21.05
C PHE A 206 4.04 -11.88 21.30
N GLY A 207 4.83 -12.91 20.97
CA GLY A 207 4.51 -14.30 21.29
C GLY A 207 3.35 -14.90 20.49
N GLY A 208 3.11 -14.42 19.27
CA GLY A 208 2.14 -14.98 18.32
C GLY A 208 0.87 -14.15 18.12
N ALA A 209 0.66 -13.08 18.88
CA ALA A 209 -0.46 -12.14 18.68
C ALA A 209 -0.05 -10.71 19.04
N SER A 210 -0.40 -9.74 18.20
CA SER A 210 -0.23 -8.31 18.51
C SER A 210 -1.57 -7.72 18.90
N ILE A 211 -1.74 -7.39 20.18
CA ILE A 211 -3.03 -6.98 20.76
C ILE A 211 -2.93 -5.53 21.25
N SER A 212 -3.81 -4.67 20.72
CA SER A 212 -3.87 -3.24 21.06
C SER A 212 -4.49 -3.03 22.45
N THR A 213 -4.02 -2.01 23.17
CA THR A 213 -4.63 -1.56 24.43
C THR A 213 -6.06 -1.08 24.26
N LYS A 214 -6.48 -0.62 23.07
CA LYS A 214 -7.87 -0.24 22.79
C LYS A 214 -8.85 -1.41 22.95
N ASN A 215 -8.38 -2.63 22.77
CA ASN A 215 -9.21 -3.82 22.82
C ASN A 215 -9.41 -4.34 24.25
N ALA A 216 -8.66 -3.83 25.23
CA ALA A 216 -8.79 -4.24 26.62
C ALA A 216 -10.06 -3.68 27.24
N ILE A 217 -10.86 -4.55 27.85
CA ILE A 217 -12.06 -4.15 28.60
C ILE A 217 -11.79 -4.01 30.10
N PHE A 218 -10.55 -4.22 30.55
CA PHE A 218 -10.10 -4.05 31.92
C PHE A 218 -9.34 -2.72 32.10
N PRO A 219 -9.35 -2.13 33.31
CA PRO A 219 -8.61 -0.91 33.59
C PRO A 219 -7.10 -1.14 33.44
N LEU A 220 -6.44 -0.33 32.62
CA LEU A 220 -5.00 -0.43 32.36
C LEU A 220 -4.16 -0.06 33.60
N ASP A 221 -4.66 0.82 34.48
CA ASP A 221 -3.96 1.25 35.71
C ASP A 221 -3.71 0.09 36.69
N GLY A 222 -4.52 -0.97 36.62
CA GLY A 222 -4.39 -2.19 37.43
C GLY A 222 -3.65 -3.33 36.73
N TYR A 223 -3.25 -3.16 35.46
CA TYR A 223 -2.61 -4.21 34.68
C TYR A 223 -1.15 -4.39 35.12
N LYS A 224 -0.81 -5.62 35.56
CA LYS A 224 0.53 -5.95 36.07
C LYS A 224 1.55 -6.25 34.97
N GLY A 225 1.09 -6.50 33.74
CA GLY A 225 1.93 -6.81 32.59
C GLY A 225 2.53 -5.55 31.97
N LYS A 226 3.53 -5.74 31.11
CA LYS A 226 4.17 -4.63 30.40
C LYS A 226 3.34 -4.23 29.18
N ILE A 227 3.13 -2.93 29.00
CA ILE A 227 2.57 -2.33 27.78
C ILE A 227 3.71 -1.63 27.04
N VAL A 228 3.84 -1.90 25.74
CA VAL A 228 4.80 -1.26 24.85
C VAL A 228 4.07 -0.16 24.07
N ALA A 229 4.51 1.08 24.19
CA ALA A 229 3.97 2.17 23.38
C ALA A 229 4.40 1.99 21.91
N ASP A 230 3.44 1.86 20.99
CA ASP A 230 3.74 1.88 19.55
C ASP A 230 3.88 3.32 19.09
N LEU A 231 5.11 3.83 19.12
CA LEU A 231 5.39 5.21 18.69
C LEU A 231 5.05 5.45 17.21
N PHE A 232 4.90 4.40 16.40
CA PHE A 232 4.55 4.48 14.98
C PHE A 232 3.08 4.11 14.69
N GLY A 233 2.34 3.67 15.71
CA GLY A 233 0.90 3.43 15.69
C GLY A 233 0.13 4.47 16.51
N GLU A 234 -1.17 4.23 16.68
CA GLU A 234 -2.03 5.10 17.50
C GLU A 234 -2.11 4.64 18.97
N ASP A 235 -1.74 3.38 19.27
CA ASP A 235 -2.07 2.71 20.54
C ASP A 235 -0.90 1.95 21.17
N GLY A 236 -1.00 1.69 22.48
CA GLY A 236 -0.12 0.74 23.16
C GLY A 236 -0.40 -0.70 22.75
N ILE A 237 0.60 -1.57 22.89
CA ILE A 237 0.51 -3.01 22.60
C ILE A 237 0.87 -3.77 23.87
N PHE A 238 0.13 -4.83 24.19
CA PHE A 238 0.47 -5.72 25.29
C PHE A 238 1.74 -6.52 24.96
N ALA A 239 2.72 -6.52 25.87
CA ALA A 239 3.98 -7.24 25.65
C ALA A 239 3.83 -8.77 25.72
N ASP A 240 2.79 -9.24 26.41
CA ASP A 240 2.54 -10.67 26.66
C ASP A 240 1.07 -10.97 26.39
N ALA A 241 0.83 -11.72 25.31
CA ALA A 241 -0.51 -12.10 24.88
C ALA A 241 -1.23 -13.00 25.90
N ASP A 242 -0.52 -13.89 26.60
CA ASP A 242 -1.12 -14.79 27.60
C ASP A 242 -1.56 -14.01 28.84
N GLN A 243 -0.76 -13.04 29.29
CA GLN A 243 -1.14 -12.16 30.40
C GLN A 243 -2.31 -11.26 30.01
N PHE A 244 -2.35 -10.75 28.78
CA PHE A 244 -3.53 -10.07 28.26
C PHE A 244 -4.76 -10.98 28.30
N TRP A 245 -4.69 -12.19 27.74
CA TRP A 245 -5.82 -13.11 27.67
C TRP A 245 -6.32 -13.53 29.05
N ARG A 246 -5.44 -13.69 30.04
CA ARG A 246 -5.85 -13.94 31.44
C ARG A 246 -6.66 -12.77 31.99
N ALA A 247 -6.14 -11.54 31.88
CA ALA A 247 -6.81 -10.35 32.37
C ALA A 247 -8.11 -10.05 31.61
N GLN A 248 -8.11 -10.25 30.29
CA GLN A 248 -9.28 -10.07 29.42
C GLN A 248 -10.36 -11.10 29.74
N ASN A 249 -10.01 -12.38 29.90
CA ASN A 249 -10.98 -13.42 30.26
C ASN A 249 -11.53 -13.23 31.67
N GLU A 250 -10.72 -12.77 32.62
CA GLU A 250 -11.20 -12.39 33.96
C GLU A 250 -12.20 -11.24 33.88
N ALA A 251 -11.90 -10.19 33.09
CA ALA A 251 -12.80 -9.07 32.88
C ALA A 251 -14.08 -9.47 32.12
N ILE A 252 -13.99 -10.36 31.13
CA ILE A 252 -15.16 -10.93 30.43
C ILE A 252 -16.00 -11.75 31.41
N ALA A 253 -15.39 -12.51 32.31
CA ALA A 253 -16.11 -13.28 33.33
C ALA A 253 -16.82 -12.35 34.32
N VAL A 254 -16.15 -11.29 34.80
CA VAL A 254 -16.79 -10.24 35.61
C VAL A 254 -17.95 -9.61 34.86
N ARG A 255 -17.76 -9.24 33.59
CA ARG A 255 -18.80 -8.62 32.76
C ARG A 255 -19.97 -9.56 32.51
N ARG A 256 -19.71 -10.86 32.30
CA ARG A 256 -20.73 -11.91 32.22
C ARG A 256 -21.53 -11.97 33.52
N ASP A 257 -20.86 -11.98 34.66
CA ASP A 257 -21.50 -12.07 35.97
C ASP A 257 -22.31 -10.81 36.30
N GLU A 258 -21.83 -9.62 35.91
CA GLU A 258 -22.59 -8.37 35.97
C GLU A 258 -23.87 -8.42 35.12
N LEU A 259 -23.80 -8.98 33.91
CA LEU A 259 -24.96 -9.11 33.03
C LEU A 259 -25.97 -10.12 33.59
N LEU A 260 -25.51 -11.23 34.15
CA LEU A 260 -26.36 -12.18 34.88
C LEU A 260 -26.99 -11.52 36.12
N ALA A 261 -26.20 -10.79 36.93
CA ALA A 261 -26.68 -10.06 38.09
C ALA A 261 -27.65 -8.93 37.75
N ALA A 262 -27.48 -8.31 36.57
CA ALA A 262 -28.43 -7.34 36.03
C ALA A 262 -29.77 -8.00 35.66
N GLY A 263 -29.85 -9.34 35.62
CA GLY A 263 -31.07 -10.14 35.44
C GLY A 263 -31.24 -10.68 34.01
N TRP A 264 -30.17 -10.83 33.24
CA TRP A 264 -30.25 -11.46 31.91
C TRP A 264 -30.44 -12.97 32.06
N ALA A 265 -31.23 -13.59 31.18
CA ALA A 265 -31.63 -14.98 31.36
C ALA A 265 -30.46 -15.97 31.25
N ASP A 266 -29.46 -15.63 30.43
CA ASP A 266 -28.23 -16.37 30.22
C ASP A 266 -27.21 -15.47 29.51
N VAL A 267 -25.93 -15.80 29.61
CA VAL A 267 -24.85 -15.09 28.91
C VAL A 267 -23.89 -16.11 28.30
N GLU A 268 -23.84 -16.16 26.97
CA GLU A 268 -22.97 -17.07 26.22
C GLU A 268 -21.70 -16.34 25.77
N ILE A 269 -20.54 -16.86 26.17
CA ILE A 269 -19.25 -16.40 25.66
C ILE A 269 -18.91 -17.25 24.44
N MET A 270 -18.78 -16.62 23.29
CA MET A 270 -18.46 -17.29 22.03
C MET A 270 -16.97 -17.63 21.97
N GLU A 271 -16.63 -18.66 21.19
CA GLU A 271 -15.22 -19.01 20.94
C GLU A 271 -14.46 -17.84 20.28
N PRO A 272 -13.20 -17.57 20.67
CA PRO A 272 -12.39 -16.54 20.04
C PRO A 272 -12.32 -16.73 18.53
N GLY A 273 -12.61 -15.67 17.77
CA GLY A 273 -12.64 -15.67 16.31
C GLY A 273 -13.99 -16.01 15.68
N ARG A 274 -14.98 -16.46 16.46
CA ARG A 274 -16.34 -16.70 15.97
C ARG A 274 -17.16 -15.40 15.98
N TYR A 275 -17.68 -15.02 14.82
CA TYR A 275 -18.47 -13.80 14.64
C TYR A 275 -19.94 -13.98 15.05
N PHE A 276 -20.54 -12.93 15.62
CA PHE A 276 -21.98 -12.86 15.86
C PHE A 276 -22.71 -12.45 14.58
N HIS A 277 -23.39 -13.40 13.95
CA HIS A 277 -24.19 -13.12 12.76
C HIS A 277 -25.63 -12.80 13.16
N ALA A 278 -25.99 -11.51 13.23
CA ALA A 278 -27.29 -11.05 13.72
C ALA A 278 -28.52 -11.70 13.04
N TRP A 279 -28.38 -12.22 11.81
CA TRP A 279 -29.42 -12.94 11.09
C TRP A 279 -29.69 -14.37 11.60
N GLU A 280 -28.81 -14.95 12.44
CA GLU A 280 -29.00 -16.27 13.09
C GLU A 280 -29.77 -16.17 14.43
N TYR A 281 -30.00 -14.94 14.91
CA TYR A 281 -30.54 -14.65 16.24
C TYR A 281 -31.78 -13.75 16.15
N GLU A 282 -32.69 -13.90 17.11
CA GLU A 282 -33.89 -13.09 17.20
C GLU A 282 -33.81 -12.15 18.40
N ARG A 283 -34.02 -10.85 18.16
CA ARG A 283 -34.08 -9.86 19.23
C ARG A 283 -35.19 -10.20 20.22
N THR A 284 -34.80 -10.49 21.45
CA THR A 284 -35.68 -10.85 22.54
C THR A 284 -35.30 -10.01 23.76
N PRO A 285 -36.20 -9.13 24.24
CA PRO A 285 -35.93 -8.33 25.43
C PRO A 285 -35.64 -9.22 26.66
N LYS A 286 -34.89 -8.66 27.60
CA LYS A 286 -34.52 -9.28 28.88
C LYS A 286 -35.69 -9.93 29.62
N THR A 287 -36.82 -9.20 29.69
CA THR A 287 -38.05 -9.63 30.36
C THR A 287 -38.75 -10.82 29.71
N LYS A 288 -38.42 -11.13 28.45
CA LYS A 288 -38.96 -12.26 27.67
C LYS A 288 -37.98 -13.44 27.58
N GLY A 289 -36.95 -13.45 28.43
CA GLY A 289 -35.93 -14.51 28.45
C GLY A 289 -34.81 -14.31 27.45
N GLY A 290 -34.60 -13.08 26.95
CA GLY A 290 -33.45 -12.75 26.11
C GLY A 290 -32.13 -13.04 26.81
N LYS A 291 -31.16 -13.51 26.04
CA LYS A 291 -29.79 -13.79 26.46
C LYS A 291 -28.84 -12.74 25.92
N VAL A 292 -27.61 -12.76 26.42
CA VAL A 292 -26.51 -11.94 25.90
C VAL A 292 -25.46 -12.84 25.27
N PHE A 293 -24.93 -12.46 24.11
CA PHE A 293 -23.81 -13.13 23.47
C PHE A 293 -22.60 -12.21 23.50
N ILE A 294 -21.47 -12.72 23.99
CA ILE A 294 -20.20 -11.99 24.00
C ILE A 294 -19.32 -12.60 22.91
N SER A 295 -19.07 -11.85 21.84
CA SER A 295 -18.15 -12.26 20.76
C SER A 295 -16.77 -11.64 20.96
N ILE A 296 -15.74 -12.43 20.69
CA ILE A 296 -14.34 -12.05 20.92
C ILE A 296 -13.56 -12.25 19.62
N THR A 297 -12.88 -11.22 19.11
CA THR A 297 -12.01 -11.36 17.94
C THR A 297 -10.65 -11.94 18.32
N HIS A 298 -9.89 -12.43 17.34
CA HIS A 298 -8.50 -12.88 17.57
C HIS A 298 -7.57 -11.74 18.08
N GLY A 299 -7.94 -10.48 17.84
CA GLY A 299 -7.23 -9.30 18.34
C GLY A 299 -7.64 -8.90 19.76
N GLY A 300 -8.51 -9.67 20.43
CA GLY A 300 -8.96 -9.42 21.80
C GLY A 300 -10.11 -8.41 21.91
N GLU A 301 -10.64 -7.90 20.80
CA GLU A 301 -11.80 -7.00 20.81
C GLU A 301 -13.05 -7.77 21.24
N VAL A 302 -13.83 -7.17 22.14
CA VAL A 302 -15.01 -7.79 22.76
C VAL A 302 -16.25 -6.98 22.40
N GLU A 303 -17.22 -7.63 21.78
CA GLU A 303 -18.54 -7.05 21.52
C GLU A 303 -19.61 -7.79 22.32
N ILE A 304 -20.55 -7.03 22.88
CA ILE A 304 -21.65 -7.54 23.71
C ILE A 304 -22.97 -7.34 22.95
N HIS A 305 -23.62 -8.46 22.62
CA HIS A 305 -24.88 -8.50 21.89
C HIS A 305 -26.01 -8.84 22.85
N GLU A 306 -26.66 -7.80 23.39
CA GLU A 306 -27.71 -7.95 24.39
C GLU A 306 -29.10 -8.19 23.80
N GLY A 307 -29.86 -9.08 24.44
CA GLY A 307 -31.28 -9.27 24.14
C GLY A 307 -31.49 -10.06 22.86
N TYR A 308 -30.88 -11.22 22.79
CA TYR A 308 -31.03 -12.15 21.67
C TYR A 308 -31.34 -13.55 22.17
N LEU A 309 -32.04 -14.31 21.35
CA LEU A 309 -32.14 -15.76 21.48
C LEU A 309 -31.70 -16.37 20.15
N SER A 310 -31.05 -17.53 20.20
CA SER A 310 -30.81 -18.27 18.95
C SER A 310 -32.16 -18.60 18.29
N GLY A 311 -32.19 -18.73 16.96
CA GLY A 311 -33.44 -19.02 16.24
C GLY A 311 -34.19 -20.25 16.77
N LYS A 312 -33.47 -21.23 17.33
CA LYS A 312 -34.06 -22.41 17.99
C LYS A 312 -34.74 -22.08 19.33
N GLU A 313 -34.16 -21.20 20.14
CA GLU A 313 -34.69 -20.82 21.46
C GLU A 313 -35.85 -19.84 21.36
N ALA A 314 -35.79 -18.86 20.46
CA ALA A 314 -36.86 -17.88 20.24
C ALA A 314 -38.17 -18.53 19.80
N LYS A 315 -38.08 -19.62 19.02
CA LYS A 315 -39.23 -20.43 18.61
C LYS A 315 -39.88 -21.16 19.79
N LYS A 316 -39.08 -21.60 20.77
CA LYS A 316 -39.55 -22.31 21.96
C LYS A 316 -40.19 -21.35 22.99
N ALA A 317 -39.62 -20.17 23.19
CA ALA A 317 -40.14 -19.16 24.12
C ALA A 317 -41.53 -18.61 23.70
N ARG A 318 -41.74 -18.37 22.40
CA ARG A 318 -43.03 -17.91 21.84
C ARG A 318 -44.17 -18.92 22.05
N ALA A 319 -43.88 -20.20 22.00
CA ALA A 319 -44.87 -21.26 22.23
C ALA A 319 -45.33 -21.34 23.71
N GLN A 320 -44.52 -20.87 24.65
CA GLN A 320 -44.84 -20.86 26.09
C GLN A 320 -45.57 -19.58 26.55
N GLN A 321 -45.22 -18.41 26.00
CA GLN A 321 -45.86 -17.13 26.37
C GLN A 321 -47.33 -17.00 25.94
N ALA A 322 -47.77 -17.74 24.92
CA ALA A 322 -49.17 -17.72 24.46
C ALA A 322 -50.19 -18.35 25.43
N ARG A 323 -49.74 -18.89 26.58
CA ARG A 323 -50.57 -19.67 27.52
C ARG A 323 -50.93 -18.95 28.84
N SER A 324 -50.45 -17.73 29.13
CA SER A 324 -50.66 -17.08 30.45
C SER A 324 -50.99 -15.56 30.38
N GLY A 325 -52.28 -15.19 30.35
CA GLY A 325 -52.81 -13.82 30.58
C GLY A 325 -52.51 -12.77 29.49
N GLN A 326 -53.34 -11.76 29.19
CA GLN A 326 -54.52 -11.19 29.85
C GLN A 326 -55.23 -10.22 28.89
N THR A 327 -56.50 -9.92 29.24
CA THR A 327 -57.42 -8.79 28.92
C THR A 327 -57.53 -8.13 27.53
N GLU A 328 -58.77 -7.81 27.15
CA GLU A 328 -59.18 -7.40 25.81
C GLU A 328 -58.98 -5.90 25.49
N ALA A 329 -58.81 -5.04 26.50
CA ALA A 329 -58.59 -3.60 26.30
C ALA A 329 -57.14 -3.26 25.89
N ASP A 330 -56.14 -3.96 26.45
CA ASP A 330 -54.73 -3.80 26.06
C ASP A 330 -54.41 -4.47 24.71
N LYS A 331 -55.20 -5.47 24.31
CA LYS A 331 -55.16 -6.04 22.96
C LYS A 331 -55.64 -5.05 21.90
N GLN A 332 -56.47 -4.08 22.26
CA GLN A 332 -56.99 -3.08 21.33
C GLN A 332 -55.99 -1.95 21.10
N ALA A 333 -55.38 -1.40 22.18
CA ALA A 333 -54.35 -0.37 22.04
C ALA A 333 -53.06 -0.85 21.33
N ALA A 334 -52.69 -2.13 21.47
CA ALA A 334 -51.54 -2.74 20.77
C ALA A 334 -51.84 -3.17 19.31
N ARG A 335 -53.12 -3.31 18.94
CA ARG A 335 -53.53 -3.48 17.52
C ARG A 335 -53.36 -2.17 16.75
N ASP A 336 -53.51 -1.04 17.42
CA ASP A 336 -53.50 0.29 16.82
C ASP A 336 -52.07 0.87 16.57
N GLN A 337 -51.00 0.17 16.98
CA GLN A 337 -49.58 0.56 16.72
C GLN A 337 -48.78 -0.49 15.92
N ARG A 338 -49.43 -1.50 15.35
CA ARG A 338 -48.76 -2.58 14.62
C ARG A 338 -48.45 -2.13 13.18
N SER A 339 -47.25 -2.44 12.68
CA SER A 339 -46.95 -2.36 11.25
C SER A 339 -48.03 -3.12 10.47
N GLU A 340 -48.62 -2.46 9.48
CA GLU A 340 -49.65 -3.00 8.57
C GLU A 340 -49.20 -4.31 7.92
N THR A 341 -47.88 -4.48 7.82
CA THR A 341 -47.24 -5.67 7.28
C THR A 341 -46.45 -6.37 8.39
N THR A 342 -46.76 -7.66 8.59
CA THR A 342 -45.87 -8.58 9.32
C THR A 342 -44.53 -8.67 8.58
N SER A 343 -43.43 -9.06 9.22
CA SER A 343 -42.15 -9.26 8.49
C SER A 343 -42.28 -10.24 7.33
N SER A 344 -43.15 -11.25 7.45
CA SER A 344 -43.54 -12.14 6.37
C SER A 344 -44.35 -11.44 5.29
N LEU A 345 -45.26 -10.52 5.62
CA LEU A 345 -46.01 -9.72 4.65
C LEU A 345 -45.12 -8.65 4.01
N GLN A 346 -44.15 -8.08 4.73
CA GLN A 346 -43.17 -7.16 4.18
C GLN A 346 -42.20 -7.90 3.26
N THR A 347 -41.72 -9.07 3.66
CA THR A 347 -40.94 -9.96 2.78
C THR A 347 -41.76 -10.35 1.56
N TYR A 348 -43.04 -10.69 1.74
CA TYR A 348 -43.96 -10.96 0.63
C TYR A 348 -44.09 -9.74 -0.29
N ILE A 349 -44.29 -8.54 0.25
CA ILE A 349 -44.39 -7.29 -0.52
C ILE A 349 -43.08 -7.00 -1.24
N ASP A 350 -41.94 -7.10 -0.56
CA ASP A 350 -40.62 -6.87 -1.13
C ASP A 350 -40.32 -7.87 -2.24
N LEU A 351 -40.64 -9.15 -2.03
CA LEU A 351 -40.51 -10.20 -3.03
C LEU A 351 -41.45 -9.98 -4.21
N HIS A 352 -42.70 -9.55 -3.99
CA HIS A 352 -43.64 -9.25 -5.06
C HIS A 352 -43.30 -7.97 -5.83
N ARG A 353 -42.82 -6.93 -5.14
CA ARG A 353 -42.32 -5.70 -5.76
C ARG A 353 -41.04 -5.96 -6.54
N HIS A 354 -40.13 -6.78 -6.00
CA HIS A 354 -38.96 -7.27 -6.69
C HIS A 354 -39.33 -8.10 -7.93
N ALA A 355 -40.29 -9.01 -7.79
CA ALA A 355 -40.80 -9.81 -8.91
C ALA A 355 -41.43 -8.93 -10.00
N ALA A 356 -42.28 -7.97 -9.62
CA ALA A 356 -42.90 -7.03 -10.55
C ALA A 356 -41.86 -6.12 -11.22
N ALA A 357 -40.93 -5.56 -10.46
CA ALA A 357 -39.86 -4.71 -10.99
C ALA A 357 -38.98 -5.49 -11.98
N ARG A 358 -38.61 -6.74 -11.65
CA ARG A 358 -37.85 -7.61 -12.56
C ARG A 358 -38.64 -7.99 -13.81
N ALA A 359 -39.94 -8.23 -13.68
CA ALA A 359 -40.81 -8.53 -14.81
C ALA A 359 -40.94 -7.33 -15.76
N VAL A 360 -41.16 -6.12 -15.24
CA VAL A 360 -41.21 -4.91 -16.09
C VAL A 360 -39.83 -4.60 -16.70
N LEU A 361 -38.75 -4.81 -15.95
CA LEU A 361 -37.40 -4.54 -16.43
C LEU A 361 -37.01 -5.37 -17.67
N THR A 362 -37.62 -6.55 -17.89
CA THR A 362 -37.34 -7.36 -19.09
C THR A 362 -37.75 -6.66 -20.39
N ASP A 363 -38.77 -5.81 -20.32
CA ASP A 363 -39.27 -5.05 -21.48
C ASP A 363 -38.44 -3.77 -21.71
N HIS A 364 -37.50 -3.47 -20.81
CA HIS A 364 -36.66 -2.28 -20.84
C HIS A 364 -35.16 -2.63 -20.79
N PRO A 365 -34.63 -3.38 -21.79
CA PRO A 365 -33.24 -3.82 -21.80
C PRO A 365 -32.22 -2.67 -21.75
N GLY A 366 -32.57 -1.50 -22.32
CA GLY A 366 -31.74 -0.29 -22.23
C GLY A 366 -31.63 0.28 -20.81
N ALA A 367 -32.68 0.17 -20.00
CA ALA A 367 -32.67 0.53 -18.59
C ALA A 367 -31.94 -0.54 -17.75
N ALA A 368 -32.12 -1.82 -18.09
CA ALA A 368 -31.40 -2.93 -17.46
C ALA A 368 -29.87 -2.82 -17.66
N LEU A 369 -29.43 -2.44 -18.87
CA LEU A 369 -28.03 -2.20 -19.18
C LEU A 369 -27.44 -1.05 -18.34
N ARG A 370 -28.15 0.08 -18.26
CA ARG A 370 -27.74 1.23 -17.44
C ARG A 370 -27.65 0.88 -15.95
N LEU A 371 -28.59 0.07 -15.45
CA LEU A 371 -28.58 -0.42 -14.08
C LEU A 371 -27.38 -1.35 -13.82
N MET A 372 -27.04 -2.22 -14.78
CA MET A 372 -25.85 -3.07 -14.71
C MET A 372 -24.57 -2.22 -14.65
N VAL A 373 -24.44 -1.21 -15.51
CA VAL A 373 -23.29 -0.29 -15.51
C VAL A 373 -23.19 0.46 -14.18
N ALA A 374 -24.32 0.92 -13.62
CA ALA A 374 -24.32 1.57 -12.31
C ALA A 374 -23.79 0.64 -11.20
N HIS A 375 -24.24 -0.63 -11.19
CA HIS A 375 -23.71 -1.61 -10.24
C HIS A 375 -22.23 -1.93 -10.46
N ALA A 376 -21.75 -1.91 -11.70
CA ALA A 376 -20.35 -2.16 -12.01
C ALA A 376 -19.42 -1.04 -11.50
N ILE A 377 -19.93 0.19 -11.46
CA ILE A 377 -19.24 1.38 -10.95
C ILE A 377 -19.20 1.38 -9.42
N THR A 378 -20.36 1.27 -8.78
CA THR A 378 -20.50 1.51 -7.34
C THR A 378 -20.39 0.26 -6.47
N GLY A 379 -20.48 -0.93 -7.08
CA GLY A 379 -20.55 -2.23 -6.42
C GLY A 379 -21.98 -2.70 -6.12
N SER A 380 -22.13 -3.99 -5.85
CA SER A 380 -23.39 -4.62 -5.47
C SER A 380 -23.23 -5.40 -4.15
N PRO A 381 -24.25 -5.44 -3.27
CA PRO A 381 -24.23 -6.33 -2.11
C PRO A 381 -24.18 -7.82 -2.49
N LEU A 382 -24.57 -8.16 -3.72
CA LEU A 382 -24.65 -9.54 -4.21
C LEU A 382 -23.43 -9.97 -5.03
N TRP A 383 -22.62 -9.02 -5.48
CA TRP A 383 -21.43 -9.28 -6.29
C TRP A 383 -20.48 -8.10 -6.29
N THR A 384 -19.19 -8.36 -6.42
CA THR A 384 -18.16 -7.33 -6.42
C THR A 384 -17.39 -7.38 -7.73
N ILE A 385 -17.21 -6.20 -8.34
CA ILE A 385 -16.25 -6.01 -9.42
C ILE A 385 -15.02 -5.33 -8.83
N LYS A 386 -13.84 -5.84 -9.19
CA LYS A 386 -12.55 -5.34 -8.73
C LYS A 386 -11.79 -4.82 -9.93
N THR A 387 -11.12 -3.69 -9.74
CA THR A 387 -10.17 -3.17 -10.72
C THR A 387 -8.97 -4.10 -10.81
N GLU A 388 -8.46 -4.30 -12.03
CA GLU A 388 -7.24 -5.06 -12.24
C GLU A 388 -6.05 -4.30 -11.66
N ARG A 389 -5.16 -5.02 -10.96
CA ARG A 389 -4.01 -4.40 -10.32
C ARG A 389 -2.92 -4.16 -11.37
N SER A 390 -2.79 -2.93 -11.83
CA SER A 390 -1.76 -2.54 -12.80
C SER A 390 -0.36 -2.32 -12.19
N HIS A 391 -0.20 -2.36 -10.86
CA HIS A 391 1.07 -2.04 -10.21
C HIS A 391 2.09 -3.19 -10.26
N CYS A 392 3.30 -2.92 -10.77
CA CYS A 392 4.44 -3.83 -10.75
C CYS A 392 5.45 -3.46 -9.64
N ARG A 393 6.07 -4.46 -8.99
CA ARG A 393 7.11 -4.21 -7.95
C ARG A 393 8.42 -3.64 -8.52
N ASN A 394 8.61 -3.72 -9.83
CA ASN A 394 9.79 -3.19 -10.52
C ASN A 394 9.44 -1.81 -11.09
N GLU A 395 10.06 -0.77 -10.55
CA GLU A 395 9.82 0.63 -10.90
C GLU A 395 10.02 0.89 -12.40
N ALA A 396 11.04 0.31 -13.02
CA ALA A 396 11.28 0.46 -14.47
C ALA A 396 10.18 -0.19 -15.33
N THR A 397 9.55 -1.27 -14.85
CA THR A 397 8.42 -1.90 -15.55
C THR A 397 7.13 -1.11 -15.34
N ALA A 398 6.94 -0.53 -14.15
CA ALA A 398 5.80 0.33 -13.87
C ALA A 398 5.85 1.60 -14.74
N GLU A 399 6.99 2.28 -14.79
CA GLU A 399 7.20 3.50 -15.58
C GLU A 399 7.02 3.25 -17.09
N SER A 400 7.55 2.13 -17.61
CA SER A 400 7.37 1.71 -19.01
C SER A 400 5.89 1.56 -19.39
N VAL A 401 5.06 0.97 -18.52
CA VAL A 401 3.63 0.78 -18.78
C VAL A 401 2.87 2.10 -18.68
N GLU A 402 3.15 2.90 -17.65
CA GLU A 402 2.49 4.19 -17.40
C GLU A 402 2.73 5.21 -18.52
N THR A 403 3.93 5.19 -19.10
CA THR A 403 4.30 6.09 -20.22
C THR A 403 3.96 5.51 -21.60
N SER A 404 3.36 4.31 -21.66
CA SER A 404 3.03 3.67 -22.92
C SER A 404 1.92 4.40 -23.68
N THR A 405 1.98 4.33 -25.01
CA THR A 405 0.93 4.92 -25.87
C THR A 405 -0.44 4.30 -25.61
N ALA A 406 -0.49 3.00 -25.29
CA ALA A 406 -1.72 2.29 -24.98
C ALA A 406 -2.40 2.87 -23.72
N GLU A 407 -1.63 3.10 -22.65
CA GLU A 407 -2.18 3.62 -21.39
C GLU A 407 -2.62 5.08 -21.55
N ALA A 408 -1.83 5.92 -22.23
CA ALA A 408 -2.20 7.30 -22.51
C ALA A 408 -3.51 7.42 -23.31
N LEU A 409 -3.74 6.53 -24.28
CA LEU A 409 -4.99 6.49 -25.06
C LEU A 409 -6.17 6.04 -24.20
N PHE A 410 -5.98 5.06 -23.32
CA PHE A 410 -7.04 4.57 -22.44
C PHE A 410 -7.41 5.61 -21.37
N ASP A 411 -6.42 6.27 -20.78
CA ASP A 411 -6.62 7.34 -19.79
C ASP A 411 -7.43 8.52 -20.36
N ALA A 412 -7.21 8.90 -21.62
CA ALA A 412 -8.03 9.92 -22.28
C ALA A 412 -9.52 9.51 -22.36
N ARG A 413 -9.81 8.22 -22.58
CA ARG A 413 -11.19 7.69 -22.58
C ARG A 413 -11.78 7.59 -21.17
N ARG A 414 -10.95 7.23 -20.18
CA ARG A 414 -11.32 7.22 -18.76
C ARG A 414 -11.74 8.61 -18.28
N ARG A 415 -10.94 9.64 -18.57
CA ARG A 415 -11.26 11.03 -18.22
C ARG A 415 -12.53 11.55 -18.89
N ALA A 416 -12.81 11.14 -20.13
CA ALA A 416 -14.07 11.44 -20.79
C ALA A 416 -15.27 10.76 -20.10
N ALA A 417 -15.12 9.50 -19.65
CA ALA A 417 -16.15 8.79 -18.90
C ALA A 417 -16.40 9.43 -17.51
N LEU A 418 -15.35 9.84 -16.79
CA LEU A 418 -15.45 10.57 -15.52
C LEU A 418 -16.23 11.88 -15.68
N ALA A 419 -15.98 12.62 -16.77
CA ALA A 419 -16.69 13.86 -17.07
C ALA A 419 -18.20 13.66 -17.28
N LEU A 420 -18.60 12.60 -17.98
CA LEU A 420 -20.02 12.26 -18.19
C LEU A 420 -20.75 11.96 -16.86
N LEU A 421 -20.02 11.36 -15.92
CA LEU A 421 -20.51 10.97 -14.59
C LEU A 421 -20.40 12.07 -13.54
N ASP A 422 -19.84 13.24 -13.88
CA ASP A 422 -19.63 14.37 -12.97
C ASP A 422 -18.66 14.04 -11.81
N PHE A 423 -17.68 13.18 -12.07
CA PHE A 423 -16.60 12.88 -11.13
C PHE A 423 -15.42 13.84 -11.32
N SER A 424 -14.55 13.94 -10.30
CA SER A 424 -13.29 14.66 -10.46
C SER A 424 -12.46 14.02 -11.59
N HIS A 425 -11.82 14.85 -12.41
CA HIS A 425 -10.91 14.38 -13.46
C HIS A 425 -9.62 13.73 -12.91
N GLU A 426 -9.36 13.91 -11.61
CA GLU A 426 -8.22 13.32 -10.90
C GLU A 426 -8.54 11.95 -10.28
N GLU A 427 -9.78 11.48 -10.39
CA GLU A 427 -10.13 10.14 -9.91
C GLU A 427 -9.34 9.07 -10.68
N PRO A 428 -8.65 8.13 -10.01
CA PRO A 428 -7.78 7.17 -10.66
C PRO A 428 -8.54 6.09 -11.44
N THR A 429 -9.80 5.83 -11.08
CA THR A 429 -10.64 4.80 -11.72
C THR A 429 -12.10 5.25 -11.77
N VAL A 430 -12.85 4.73 -12.75
CA VAL A 430 -14.31 4.89 -12.81
C VAL A 430 -14.99 3.90 -11.85
N THR A 431 -14.36 2.75 -11.57
CA THR A 431 -14.92 1.63 -10.79
C THR A 431 -14.17 1.37 -9.47
N GLY A 432 -14.76 0.59 -8.55
CA GLY A 432 -14.06 0.06 -7.36
C GLY A 432 -14.76 0.19 -5.99
N GLY A 433 -16.03 0.62 -5.94
CA GLY A 433 -16.77 0.79 -4.68
C GLY A 433 -17.31 -0.52 -4.05
N ASN A 434 -17.66 -0.47 -2.75
CA ASN A 434 -18.22 -1.60 -1.99
C ASN A 434 -19.77 -1.57 -1.85
N GLY A 435 -20.49 -0.87 -2.73
CA GLY A 435 -21.95 -0.90 -2.77
C GLY A 435 -22.66 -0.20 -1.60
N ARG A 436 -22.36 1.08 -1.33
CA ARG A 436 -23.20 1.92 -0.44
C ARG A 436 -24.51 2.26 -1.16
N SER A 437 -25.65 2.02 -0.51
CA SER A 437 -26.99 1.97 -1.14
C SER A 437 -27.42 3.23 -1.89
N GLU A 438 -26.92 4.41 -1.50
CA GLU A 438 -27.28 5.68 -2.15
C GLU A 438 -26.53 5.92 -3.47
N GLY A 439 -25.33 5.35 -3.65
CA GLY A 439 -24.47 5.61 -4.81
C GLY A 439 -24.99 5.00 -6.11
N THR A 440 -25.46 3.75 -6.09
CA THR A 440 -25.94 3.05 -7.29
C THR A 440 -27.15 3.74 -7.91
N ALA A 441 -28.09 4.20 -7.07
CA ALA A 441 -29.28 4.89 -7.54
C ALA A 441 -28.94 6.24 -8.21
N ALA A 442 -27.98 6.99 -7.64
CA ALA A 442 -27.52 8.26 -8.20
C ALA A 442 -26.85 8.08 -9.57
N ILE A 443 -25.94 7.10 -9.69
CA ILE A 443 -25.28 6.79 -10.97
C ILE A 443 -26.29 6.26 -11.99
N PHE A 444 -27.23 5.41 -11.57
CA PHE A 444 -28.27 4.91 -12.46
C PHE A 444 -29.14 6.05 -13.01
N ALA A 445 -29.56 6.99 -12.16
CA ALA A 445 -30.32 8.16 -12.59
C ALA A 445 -29.53 9.03 -13.59
N ARG A 446 -28.23 9.20 -13.38
CA ARG A 446 -27.35 9.92 -14.32
C ARG A 446 -27.23 9.20 -15.66
N LEU A 447 -27.03 7.88 -15.65
CA LEU A 447 -26.92 7.06 -16.87
C LEU A 447 -28.23 7.03 -17.68
N LEU A 448 -29.39 7.13 -17.01
CA LEU A 448 -30.70 7.26 -17.68
C LEU A 448 -30.82 8.56 -18.49
N ALA A 449 -30.11 9.61 -18.10
CA ALA A 449 -30.10 10.90 -18.82
C ALA A 449 -29.12 10.94 -20.01
N LEU A 450 -28.26 9.93 -20.16
CA LEU A 450 -27.26 9.86 -21.23
C LEU A 450 -27.77 9.07 -22.44
N GLY A 451 -27.31 9.44 -23.64
CA GLY A 451 -27.57 8.71 -24.87
C GLY A 451 -26.87 7.33 -24.89
N ASP A 452 -27.37 6.40 -25.70
CA ASP A 452 -26.83 5.03 -25.73
C ASP A 452 -25.35 4.96 -26.11
N GLY A 453 -24.88 5.85 -27.00
CA GLY A 453 -23.47 5.93 -27.37
C GLY A 453 -22.56 6.24 -26.17
N ASP A 454 -22.97 7.18 -25.32
CA ASP A 454 -22.21 7.59 -24.13
C ASP A 454 -22.21 6.48 -23.06
N VAL A 455 -23.36 5.82 -22.87
CA VAL A 455 -23.48 4.69 -21.94
C VAL A 455 -22.60 3.51 -22.38
N LEU A 456 -22.54 3.22 -23.68
CA LEU A 456 -21.67 2.18 -24.22
C LEU A 456 -20.18 2.56 -24.13
N ALA A 457 -19.85 3.84 -24.27
CA ALA A 457 -18.48 4.32 -24.05
C ALA A 457 -18.05 4.14 -22.58
N ILE A 458 -18.93 4.46 -21.62
CA ILE A 458 -18.68 4.22 -20.19
C ILE A 458 -18.53 2.72 -19.91
N LEU A 459 -19.41 1.87 -20.46
CA LEU A 459 -19.33 0.41 -20.33
C LEU A 459 -17.98 -0.14 -20.84
N ALA A 460 -17.47 0.38 -21.96
CA ALA A 460 -16.19 -0.06 -22.51
C ALA A 460 -15.02 0.26 -21.57
N VAL A 461 -15.02 1.44 -20.92
CA VAL A 461 -14.02 1.81 -19.91
C VAL A 461 -14.13 0.89 -18.69
N VAL A 462 -15.34 0.67 -18.18
CA VAL A 462 -15.60 -0.25 -17.04
C VAL A 462 -15.07 -1.65 -17.33
N MET A 463 -15.30 -2.20 -18.53
CA MET A 463 -14.75 -3.50 -18.90
C MET A 463 -13.22 -3.48 -19.05
N GLY A 464 -12.65 -2.39 -19.56
CA GLY A 464 -11.19 -2.24 -19.66
C GLY A 464 -10.50 -2.24 -18.30
N GLU A 465 -11.05 -1.52 -17.31
CA GLU A 465 -10.50 -1.43 -15.95
C GLU A 465 -10.56 -2.74 -15.16
N THR A 466 -11.49 -3.63 -15.50
CA THR A 466 -11.88 -4.79 -14.67
C THR A 466 -11.49 -6.13 -15.31
N MET A 467 -10.91 -6.09 -16.51
CA MET A 467 -10.44 -7.27 -17.21
C MET A 467 -9.13 -7.77 -16.60
N GLU A 468 -9.14 -9.02 -16.13
CA GLU A 468 -7.97 -9.65 -15.48
C GLU A 468 -6.76 -9.73 -16.42
N ALA A 469 -5.63 -9.18 -15.97
CA ALA A 469 -4.39 -9.18 -16.72
C ALA A 469 -3.86 -10.61 -16.94
N GLY A 470 -3.48 -10.94 -18.17
CA GLY A 470 -2.99 -12.28 -18.53
C GLY A 470 -4.06 -13.38 -18.54
N SER A 471 -5.34 -13.01 -18.43
CA SER A 471 -6.47 -13.95 -18.58
C SER A 471 -6.67 -14.37 -20.04
N ALA A 472 -7.41 -15.46 -20.27
CA ALA A 472 -7.77 -15.89 -21.62
C ALA A 472 -8.67 -14.87 -22.35
N VAL A 473 -9.37 -14.02 -21.59
CA VAL A 473 -10.24 -12.96 -22.12
C VAL A 473 -9.42 -11.91 -22.86
N VAL A 474 -8.28 -11.50 -22.31
CA VAL A 474 -7.35 -10.55 -22.97
C VAL A 474 -6.88 -11.10 -24.32
N GLU A 475 -6.49 -12.38 -24.36
CA GLU A 475 -6.06 -13.05 -25.59
C GLU A 475 -7.18 -13.12 -26.63
N ALA A 476 -8.41 -13.42 -26.19
CA ALA A 476 -9.58 -13.51 -27.05
C ALA A 476 -9.95 -12.14 -27.65
N VAL A 477 -10.02 -11.09 -26.81
CA VAL A 477 -10.32 -9.72 -27.22
C VAL A 477 -9.24 -9.19 -28.16
N GLY A 478 -7.97 -9.33 -27.78
CA GLY A 478 -6.84 -8.88 -28.58
C GLY A 478 -6.78 -9.54 -29.97
N SER A 479 -7.00 -10.86 -30.02
CA SER A 479 -7.02 -11.61 -31.28
C SER A 479 -8.23 -11.28 -32.15
N TYR A 480 -9.41 -11.16 -31.55
CA TYR A 480 -10.64 -10.84 -32.26
C TYR A 480 -10.62 -9.43 -32.87
N LEU A 481 -10.16 -8.45 -32.09
CA LEU A 481 -10.02 -7.06 -32.54
C LEU A 481 -8.78 -6.85 -33.42
N LYS A 482 -7.91 -7.86 -33.55
CA LYS A 482 -6.65 -7.81 -34.31
C LYS A 482 -5.77 -6.64 -33.86
N VAL A 483 -5.54 -6.56 -32.55
CA VAL A 483 -4.75 -5.48 -31.93
C VAL A 483 -3.35 -5.45 -32.52
N ASP A 484 -2.98 -4.31 -33.10
CA ASP A 484 -1.65 -4.08 -33.66
C ASP A 484 -0.69 -3.59 -32.56
N MET A 485 0.04 -4.54 -31.97
CA MET A 485 1.04 -4.23 -30.95
C MET A 485 2.22 -3.43 -31.47
N GLY A 486 2.49 -3.42 -32.80
CA GLY A 486 3.53 -2.58 -33.37
C GLY A 486 3.20 -1.08 -33.33
N ALA A 487 1.91 -0.74 -33.24
CA ALA A 487 1.41 0.62 -33.11
C ALA A 487 1.26 1.08 -31.64
N LEU A 488 1.17 0.13 -30.70
CA LEU A 488 0.82 0.40 -29.29
C LEU A 488 1.97 0.13 -28.31
N TRP A 489 3.02 -0.56 -28.76
CA TRP A 489 4.17 -0.93 -27.94
C TRP A 489 5.48 -0.71 -28.70
N THR A 490 6.50 -0.24 -27.98
CA THR A 490 7.85 -0.04 -28.49
C THR A 490 8.86 -0.77 -27.61
N PRO A 491 9.91 -1.39 -28.18
CA PRO A 491 10.97 -2.02 -27.38
C PRO A 491 11.64 -1.04 -26.43
N ASP A 492 11.77 -1.43 -25.16
CA ASP A 492 12.43 -0.64 -24.11
C ASP A 492 13.53 -1.44 -23.39
N ASP A 493 14.30 -0.76 -22.55
CA ASP A 493 15.38 -1.39 -21.81
C ASP A 493 14.90 -2.38 -20.74
N ALA A 494 13.70 -2.16 -20.19
CA ALA A 494 13.08 -3.07 -19.22
C ALA A 494 12.89 -4.47 -19.81
N LEU A 495 12.37 -4.59 -21.03
CA LEU A 495 12.24 -5.87 -21.74
C LEU A 495 13.59 -6.58 -21.83
N PHE A 496 14.62 -5.90 -22.32
CA PHE A 496 15.91 -6.52 -22.55
C PHE A 496 16.59 -6.93 -21.24
N ASP A 497 16.47 -6.16 -20.17
CA ASP A 497 17.10 -6.51 -18.89
C ASP A 497 16.49 -7.75 -18.23
N LEU A 498 15.21 -8.02 -18.49
CA LEU A 498 14.51 -9.23 -18.05
C LEU A 498 14.88 -10.49 -18.86
N VAL A 499 15.37 -10.34 -20.10
CA VAL A 499 15.84 -11.48 -20.89
C VAL A 499 17.17 -11.98 -20.34
N ARG A 500 17.12 -13.06 -19.56
CA ARG A 500 18.29 -13.72 -18.93
C ARG A 500 18.63 -15.07 -19.56
N ASP A 501 17.68 -15.69 -20.26
CA ASP A 501 17.87 -17.00 -20.89
C ASP A 501 18.62 -16.86 -22.23
N ARG A 502 19.75 -17.59 -22.36
CA ARG A 502 20.63 -17.52 -23.53
C ARG A 502 19.98 -18.05 -24.80
N GLN A 503 19.12 -19.07 -24.70
CA GLN A 503 18.43 -19.62 -25.88
C GLN A 503 17.39 -18.64 -26.41
N VAL A 504 16.67 -17.98 -25.51
CA VAL A 504 15.69 -16.94 -25.86
C VAL A 504 16.38 -15.72 -26.46
N ALA A 505 17.47 -15.23 -25.85
CA ALA A 505 18.22 -14.09 -26.38
C ALA A 505 18.79 -14.37 -27.78
N ASN A 506 19.30 -15.59 -28.00
CA ASN A 506 19.80 -15.98 -29.32
C ASN A 506 18.66 -16.09 -30.36
N ALA A 507 17.49 -16.58 -29.96
CA ALA A 507 16.32 -16.64 -30.82
C ALA A 507 15.81 -15.25 -31.21
N MET A 508 15.77 -14.28 -30.28
CA MET A 508 15.46 -12.89 -30.57
C MET A 508 16.51 -12.25 -31.49
N LEU A 509 17.80 -12.48 -31.22
CA LEU A 509 18.90 -12.04 -32.09
C LEU A 509 18.77 -12.60 -33.51
N ARG A 510 18.32 -13.85 -33.64
CA ARG A 510 18.08 -14.48 -34.94
C ARG A 510 16.97 -13.81 -35.74
N GLU A 511 15.93 -13.32 -35.07
CA GLU A 511 14.82 -12.60 -35.74
C GLU A 511 15.23 -11.20 -36.17
N VAL A 512 15.96 -10.49 -35.31
CA VAL A 512 16.31 -9.08 -35.52
C VAL A 512 17.54 -8.94 -36.41
N ALA A 513 18.62 -9.66 -36.12
CA ALA A 513 19.90 -9.56 -36.83
C ALA A 513 20.13 -10.67 -37.87
N GLY A 514 19.22 -11.66 -37.94
CA GLY A 514 19.28 -12.76 -38.90
C GLY A 514 20.10 -13.98 -38.43
N LYS A 515 19.89 -15.10 -39.15
CA LYS A 515 20.47 -16.42 -38.84
C LYS A 515 22.00 -16.40 -38.67
N LYS A 516 22.72 -15.80 -39.62
CA LYS A 516 24.18 -15.82 -39.63
C LYS A 516 24.78 -15.14 -38.40
N VAL A 517 24.21 -14.00 -38.00
CA VAL A 517 24.65 -13.25 -36.81
C VAL A 517 24.35 -14.04 -35.54
N ALA A 518 23.15 -14.62 -35.43
CA ALA A 518 22.77 -15.40 -34.26
C ALA A 518 23.61 -16.68 -34.09
N ASP A 519 23.84 -17.43 -35.16
CA ASP A 519 24.64 -18.66 -35.13
C ASP A 519 26.10 -18.35 -34.74
N GLY A 520 26.66 -17.23 -35.22
CA GLY A 520 28.00 -16.77 -34.85
C GLY A 520 28.13 -16.26 -33.41
N ASN A 521 27.02 -15.88 -32.77
CA ASN A 521 27.00 -15.36 -31.39
C ASN A 521 26.37 -16.36 -30.40
N ILE A 522 26.22 -17.63 -30.77
CA ILE A 522 25.54 -18.62 -29.94
C ILE A 522 26.26 -18.89 -28.61
N ALA A 523 27.59 -18.83 -28.61
CA ALA A 523 28.44 -19.00 -27.43
C ALA A 523 28.62 -17.72 -26.60
N GLU A 524 28.22 -16.56 -27.15
CA GLU A 524 28.41 -15.27 -26.51
C GLU A 524 27.55 -15.09 -25.26
N LYS A 525 27.96 -14.14 -24.41
CA LYS A 525 27.18 -13.77 -23.22
C LYS A 525 25.83 -13.18 -23.65
N VAL A 526 24.79 -13.46 -22.85
CA VAL A 526 23.42 -12.94 -23.08
C VAL A 526 23.44 -11.42 -23.20
N LYS A 527 24.25 -10.72 -22.39
CA LYS A 527 24.45 -9.27 -22.47
C LYS A 527 24.93 -8.81 -23.86
N THR A 528 25.90 -9.50 -24.45
CA THR A 528 26.42 -9.21 -25.79
C THR A 528 25.36 -9.45 -26.86
N GLN A 529 24.61 -10.55 -26.77
CA GLN A 529 23.54 -10.85 -27.72
C GLN A 529 22.40 -9.80 -27.66
N LYS A 530 22.03 -9.35 -26.45
CA LYS A 530 21.05 -8.27 -26.25
C LYS A 530 21.52 -6.91 -26.74
N ALA A 531 22.80 -6.58 -26.55
CA ALA A 531 23.39 -5.35 -27.08
C ALA A 531 23.30 -5.32 -28.62
N ILE A 532 23.60 -6.43 -29.29
CA ILE A 532 23.48 -6.53 -30.75
C ILE A 532 22.01 -6.35 -31.20
N VAL A 533 21.04 -6.89 -30.45
CA VAL A 533 19.61 -6.66 -30.74
C VAL A 533 19.25 -5.17 -30.60
N ARG A 534 19.66 -4.51 -29.51
CA ARG A 534 19.44 -3.07 -29.30
C ARG A 534 20.06 -2.23 -30.41
N ASP A 535 21.28 -2.57 -30.83
CA ASP A 535 21.99 -1.90 -31.91
C ASP A 535 21.23 -2.02 -33.23
N CYS A 536 20.66 -3.18 -33.55
CA CYS A 536 19.83 -3.36 -34.75
C CYS A 536 18.47 -2.64 -34.65
N LEU A 537 17.86 -2.49 -33.48
CA LEU A 537 16.58 -1.78 -33.33
C LEU A 537 16.76 -0.25 -33.39
N THR A 538 17.87 0.25 -32.86
CA THR A 538 18.21 1.68 -32.90
C THR A 538 18.92 2.09 -34.19
N GLY A 539 19.54 1.15 -34.90
CA GLY A 539 20.37 1.40 -36.09
C GLY A 539 21.80 1.83 -35.76
N SER A 540 22.30 1.47 -34.58
CA SER A 540 23.61 1.85 -34.05
C SER A 540 24.71 0.81 -34.38
N ASN A 541 25.98 1.20 -34.21
CA ASN A 541 27.16 0.32 -34.41
C ASN A 541 27.25 -0.33 -35.81
N ASP A 542 27.00 0.45 -36.86
CA ASP A 542 27.04 0.03 -38.28
C ASP A 542 26.12 -1.15 -38.63
N ARG A 543 25.03 -1.33 -37.86
CA ARG A 543 24.02 -2.36 -38.09
C ARG A 543 22.77 -1.77 -38.71
N ARG A 544 22.12 -2.54 -39.60
CA ARG A 544 20.88 -2.14 -40.27
C ARG A 544 19.75 -1.96 -39.24
N LYS A 545 19.09 -0.80 -39.26
CA LYS A 545 17.92 -0.51 -38.43
C LYS A 545 16.74 -1.43 -38.78
N VAL A 546 16.09 -1.97 -37.75
CA VAL A 546 14.89 -2.81 -37.84
C VAL A 546 13.77 -2.12 -37.08
N GLU A 547 12.65 -1.84 -37.76
CA GLU A 547 11.48 -1.16 -37.19
C GLU A 547 10.29 -2.12 -37.06
N GLY A 548 9.40 -1.83 -36.10
CA GLY A 548 8.16 -2.62 -35.89
C GLY A 548 8.38 -4.04 -35.37
N TRP A 549 9.56 -4.36 -34.82
CA TRP A 549 9.81 -5.67 -34.25
C TRP A 549 9.07 -5.83 -32.91
N VAL A 550 8.17 -6.82 -32.86
CA VAL A 550 7.45 -7.21 -31.65
C VAL A 550 7.87 -8.63 -31.24
N PRO A 551 8.27 -8.88 -29.98
CA PRO A 551 8.58 -10.21 -29.48
C PRO A 551 7.41 -11.19 -29.67
N ARG A 552 7.68 -12.45 -30.00
CA ARG A 552 6.64 -13.48 -30.22
C ARG A 552 5.63 -13.61 -29.07
N TRP A 553 6.07 -13.35 -27.83
CA TRP A 553 5.22 -13.40 -26.64
C TRP A 553 4.13 -12.34 -26.63
N LEU A 554 4.37 -11.19 -27.27
CA LEU A 554 3.48 -10.02 -27.26
C LEU A 554 2.62 -9.89 -28.52
N ARG A 555 2.65 -10.89 -29.42
CA ARG A 555 1.79 -10.90 -30.62
C ARG A 555 0.43 -11.50 -30.27
N PHE A 556 -0.60 -11.17 -31.04
CA PHE A 556 -1.89 -11.86 -30.97
C PHE A 556 -2.11 -12.68 -32.25
N PRO A 557 -2.20 -14.03 -32.17
CA PRO A 557 -2.07 -14.85 -30.95
C PRO A 557 -0.61 -14.98 -30.48
N ALA A 558 -0.44 -15.17 -29.16
CA ALA A 558 0.87 -15.24 -28.53
C ALA A 558 1.64 -16.51 -28.94
N ALA A 559 2.95 -16.40 -29.18
CA ALA A 559 3.80 -17.51 -29.60
C ALA A 559 5.07 -17.65 -28.74
N SER A 560 5.58 -18.87 -28.60
CA SER A 560 6.79 -19.15 -27.82
C SER A 560 8.08 -19.08 -28.66
N TYR A 561 9.19 -18.74 -28.00
CA TYR A 561 10.54 -18.79 -28.57
C TYR A 561 11.23 -20.16 -28.40
N THR A 562 10.73 -20.98 -27.48
CA THR A 562 11.24 -22.32 -27.19
C THR A 562 10.09 -23.33 -27.13
N ALA A 563 10.42 -24.61 -27.00
CA ALA A 563 9.44 -25.70 -26.84
C ALA A 563 8.85 -25.80 -25.42
N ARG A 564 9.20 -24.89 -24.50
CA ARG A 564 8.68 -24.91 -23.12
C ARG A 564 7.22 -24.42 -23.08
N PRO A 565 6.40 -24.91 -22.14
CA PRO A 565 5.02 -24.45 -21.98
C PRO A 565 4.96 -22.93 -21.79
N PHE A 566 4.14 -22.27 -22.61
CA PHE A 566 3.89 -20.84 -22.53
C PHE A 566 2.40 -20.62 -22.26
N ALA A 567 2.08 -20.04 -21.11
CA ALA A 567 0.72 -20.00 -20.59
C ALA A 567 -0.27 -19.29 -21.52
N SER A 568 0.09 -18.16 -22.14
CA SER A 568 -0.76 -17.48 -23.12
C SER A 568 -1.01 -18.32 -24.37
N LEU A 569 0.02 -18.98 -24.91
CA LEU A 569 -0.13 -19.93 -26.03
C LEU A 569 -0.97 -21.16 -25.64
N ALA A 570 -0.89 -21.62 -24.40
CA ALA A 570 -1.71 -22.73 -23.90
C ALA A 570 -3.19 -22.33 -23.75
N LYS A 571 -3.47 -21.11 -23.28
CA LYS A 571 -4.82 -20.54 -23.19
C LYS A 571 -5.40 -20.29 -24.59
N TRP A 572 -4.64 -19.72 -25.53
CA TRP A 572 -5.06 -19.56 -26.93
C TRP A 572 -5.42 -20.91 -27.58
N LYS A 573 -4.57 -21.93 -27.42
CA LYS A 573 -4.82 -23.28 -27.98
C LYS A 573 -6.09 -23.96 -27.45
N GLN A 574 -6.59 -23.54 -26.28
CA GLN A 574 -7.86 -24.05 -25.73
C GLN A 574 -9.09 -23.42 -26.40
N ILE A 575 -8.99 -22.18 -26.88
CA ILE A 575 -10.11 -21.43 -27.48
C ILE A 575 -10.07 -21.36 -29.01
N GLU A 576 -8.89 -21.57 -29.61
CA GLU A 576 -8.64 -21.53 -31.06
C GLU A 576 -9.64 -22.35 -31.92
N PRO A 577 -10.10 -23.55 -31.51
CA PRO A 577 -11.10 -24.30 -32.28
C PRO A 577 -12.47 -23.61 -32.36
N HIS A 578 -12.82 -22.79 -31.38
CA HIS A 578 -14.12 -22.12 -31.26
C HIS A 578 -14.15 -20.76 -31.96
N MET A 579 -12.98 -20.22 -32.33
CA MET A 579 -12.84 -18.89 -32.95
C MET A 579 -12.74 -18.95 -34.48
N LYS A 580 -12.60 -20.16 -35.08
CA LYS A 580 -12.56 -20.33 -36.54
C LYS A 580 -13.97 -20.29 -37.15
N GLY A 581 -14.18 -19.37 -38.09
CA GLY A 581 -15.40 -19.30 -38.92
C GLY A 581 -16.51 -18.40 -38.38
N LEU A 582 -16.24 -17.56 -37.38
CA LEU A 582 -17.23 -16.64 -36.83
C LEU A 582 -17.52 -15.47 -37.79
N PRO A 583 -18.80 -15.15 -38.07
CA PRO A 583 -19.17 -14.05 -38.95
C PRO A 583 -18.95 -12.68 -38.29
N THR A 584 -18.74 -11.65 -39.13
CA THR A 584 -18.60 -10.25 -38.68
C THR A 584 -19.90 -9.78 -38.00
N PRO A 585 -19.83 -9.07 -36.85
CA PRO A 585 -21.01 -8.77 -36.05
C PRO A 585 -22.02 -7.93 -36.83
N LEU A 586 -23.25 -8.42 -36.90
CA LEU A 586 -24.40 -7.74 -37.50
C LEU A 586 -25.09 -6.83 -36.47
N PRO A 587 -25.75 -5.74 -36.93
CA PRO A 587 -26.52 -4.88 -36.04
C PRO A 587 -27.74 -5.64 -35.49
N VAL A 588 -28.08 -5.37 -34.22
CA VAL A 588 -29.16 -6.06 -33.53
C VAL A 588 -30.47 -5.28 -33.68
N GLU A 589 -31.41 -5.85 -34.43
CA GLU A 589 -32.84 -5.60 -34.23
C GLU A 589 -33.45 -6.81 -33.51
N ILE A 590 -34.22 -6.54 -32.45
CA ILE A 590 -34.91 -7.59 -31.70
C ILE A 590 -36.33 -7.70 -32.25
N GLY A 591 -36.63 -8.83 -32.90
CA GLY A 591 -37.99 -9.17 -33.33
C GLY A 591 -38.89 -9.55 -32.14
N PRO A 592 -40.23 -9.48 -32.30
CA PRO A 592 -41.16 -9.78 -31.21
C PRO A 592 -41.07 -11.25 -30.78
N VAL A 593 -41.13 -11.48 -29.46
CA VAL A 593 -41.17 -12.81 -28.84
C VAL A 593 -42.64 -13.21 -28.64
N ASP A 594 -43.05 -14.35 -29.21
CA ASP A 594 -44.36 -14.96 -28.94
C ASP A 594 -44.31 -15.72 -27.59
N PRO A 595 -45.07 -15.27 -26.58
CA PRO A 595 -45.04 -15.88 -25.25
C PRO A 595 -45.68 -17.28 -25.16
N TYR A 596 -46.25 -17.83 -26.24
CA TYR A 596 -46.96 -19.12 -26.22
C TYR A 596 -46.26 -20.29 -26.91
N ALA A 597 -45.03 -20.14 -27.41
CA ALA A 597 -44.36 -21.20 -28.18
C ALA A 597 -43.90 -22.43 -27.36
N VAL A 598 -43.89 -22.39 -26.02
CA VAL A 598 -43.29 -23.46 -25.17
C VAL A 598 -44.33 -24.44 -24.59
N ALA A 599 -45.59 -24.43 -25.06
CA ALA A 599 -46.62 -25.33 -24.53
C ALA A 599 -46.99 -26.51 -25.44
N ALA A 600 -46.11 -26.93 -26.35
CA ALA A 600 -46.31 -28.15 -27.13
C ALA A 600 -44.98 -28.87 -27.42
N GLU A 601 -44.50 -29.64 -26.44
CA GLU A 601 -43.94 -30.99 -26.61
C GLU A 601 -43.88 -31.73 -25.27
#